data_AF-A0A822EDV1-F1
#
_entry.id   AF-A0A822EDV1-F1
#
_cell.length_a   1.000
_cell.length_b   1.000
_cell.length_c   1.000
_cell.angle_alpha   90.00
_cell.angle_beta   90.00
_cell.angle_gamma   90.00
#
_symmetry.space_group_name_H-M   'P 1'
#
loop_
_entity.id
_entity.type
_entity.pdbx_description
1 polymer ?
#
loop_
_entity_poly.entity_id
_entity_poly.type
_entity_poly.pdbx_seq_one_letter_code
_entity_poly.pdbx_strand_id
1 'polypeptide(L)'
;MLKLSILITILLSIILFVNGSLLQNGLPLRYHVSGVIQLPYAEISEPFESWIDVELGFSRIDYYGGAAKTVQRKGTGDKDFGANYKIVPISSK
;
A
#
# COMPACT_ATOMS: atom_id res chain seq x y z
N MET A 1 22.48 18.00 -43.90
CA MET A 1 21.12 18.28 -43.39
C MET A 1 20.45 17.05 -42.78
N LEU A 2 20.55 15.86 -43.39
CA LEU A 2 19.94 14.62 -42.87
C LEU A 2 20.43 14.17 -41.47
N LYS A 3 21.73 14.27 -41.19
CA LYS A 3 22.33 13.84 -39.90
C LYS A 3 21.88 14.66 -38.69
N LEU A 4 21.59 15.96 -38.88
CA LEU A 4 21.14 16.86 -37.82
C LEU A 4 19.67 16.62 -37.45
N SER A 5 18.84 16.30 -38.46
CA SER A 5 17.43 15.94 -38.28
C SER A 5 17.27 14.69 -37.41
N ILE A 6 18.04 13.63 -37.69
CA ILE A 6 17.99 12.36 -36.96
C ILE A 6 18.36 12.54 -35.47
N LEU A 7 19.38 13.34 -35.19
CA LEU A 7 19.82 13.60 -33.81
C LEU A 7 18.73 14.33 -33.00
N ILE A 8 18.06 15.31 -33.61
CA ILE A 8 16.98 16.05 -32.97
C ILE A 8 15.77 15.14 -32.72
N THR A 9 15.44 14.24 -33.66
CA THR A 9 14.33 13.28 -33.48
C THR A 9 14.60 12.31 -32.34
N ILE A 10 15.84 11.82 -32.19
CA ILE A 10 16.24 10.95 -31.08
C ILE A 10 16.21 11.70 -29.75
N LEU A 11 16.68 12.94 -29.72
CA LEU A 11 16.64 13.74 -28.49
C LEU A 11 15.21 14.05 -28.06
N LEU A 12 14.33 14.36 -29.02
CA LEU A 12 12.91 14.63 -28.77
C LEU A 12 12.16 13.36 -28.30
N SER A 13 12.49 12.18 -28.83
CA SER A 13 11.88 10.93 -28.39
C SER A 13 12.32 10.51 -26.98
N ILE A 14 13.57 10.79 -26.59
CA ILE A 14 14.05 10.58 -25.22
C ILE A 14 13.33 11.51 -24.24
N ILE A 15 13.15 12.79 -24.60
CA ILE A 15 12.41 13.75 -23.76
C ILE A 15 10.95 13.32 -23.59
N LEU A 16 10.29 12.83 -24.65
CA LEU A 16 8.92 12.32 -24.56
C LEU A 16 8.82 11.05 -23.71
N PHE A 17 9.80 10.14 -23.78
CA PHE A 17 9.81 8.90 -23.00
C PHE A 17 9.94 9.18 -21.49
N VAL A 18 10.81 10.11 -21.09
CA VAL A 18 10.99 10.49 -19.67
C VAL A 18 9.69 11.09 -19.11
N ASN A 19 9.00 11.94 -19.85
CA ASN A 19 7.75 12.57 -19.41
C ASN A 19 6.55 11.61 -19.35
N GLY A 20 6.55 10.53 -20.16
CA GLY A 20 5.50 9.51 -20.13
C GLY A 20 5.45 8.68 -18.83
N SER A 21 6.57 8.61 -18.10
CA SER A 21 6.66 7.90 -16.81
C SER A 21 6.08 8.70 -15.63
N LEU A 22 5.87 10.01 -15.79
CA LEU A 22 5.31 10.88 -14.75
C LEU A 22 3.77 10.84 -14.70
N LEU A 23 3.13 10.19 -15.67
CA LEU A 23 1.69 9.97 -15.72
C LEU A 23 1.30 8.56 -15.26
N GLN A 24 1.94 8.04 -14.22
CA GLN A 24 1.34 6.94 -13.48
C GLN A 24 0.14 7.49 -12.72
N ASN A 25 -1.03 7.50 -13.37
CA ASN A 25 -2.34 7.65 -12.74
C ASN A 25 -2.66 6.41 -11.89
N GLY A 26 -1.76 6.06 -10.99
CA GLY A 26 -1.84 4.93 -10.08
C GLY A 26 -1.94 5.47 -8.65
N LEU A 27 -2.82 4.86 -7.88
CA LEU A 27 -2.85 5.00 -6.43
C LEU A 27 -1.40 4.86 -5.86
N PRO A 28 -0.93 5.74 -4.95
CA PRO A 28 0.32 5.55 -4.21
C PRO A 28 0.59 4.10 -3.79
N LEU A 29 1.85 3.66 -3.85
CA LEU A 29 2.20 2.27 -3.48
C LEU A 29 2.09 2.03 -1.97
N ARG A 30 2.09 3.10 -1.17
CA ARG A 30 1.97 3.05 0.28
C ARG A 30 0.87 3.99 0.73
N TYR A 31 -0.01 3.51 1.60
CA TYR A 31 -1.04 4.31 2.23
C TYR A 31 -1.10 4.09 3.72
N HIS A 32 -1.52 5.15 4.39
CA HIS A 32 -1.92 5.14 5.79
C HIS A 32 -3.28 5.82 5.91
N VAL A 33 -4.14 5.26 6.75
CA VAL A 33 -5.43 5.85 7.10
C VAL A 33 -5.71 5.60 8.57
N SER A 34 -6.33 6.58 9.22
CA SER A 34 -6.82 6.48 10.59
C SER A 34 -8.30 6.84 10.65
N GLY A 35 -9.04 6.22 11.54
CA GLY A 35 -10.46 6.52 11.72
C GLY A 35 -11.05 5.87 12.95
N VAL A 36 -12.37 5.92 13.05
CA VAL A 36 -13.13 5.28 14.11
C VAL A 36 -14.26 4.48 13.48
N ILE A 37 -14.31 3.19 13.78
CA ILE A 37 -15.45 2.32 13.44
C ILE A 37 -16.50 2.54 14.52
N GLN A 38 -17.67 3.03 14.13
CA GLN A 38 -18.80 3.18 15.01
C GLN A 38 -19.68 1.93 14.91
N LEU A 39 -19.93 1.26 16.04
CA LEU A 39 -20.84 0.13 16.14
C LEU A 39 -22.04 0.57 17.00
N PRO A 40 -23.08 1.21 16.42
CA PRO A 40 -24.13 1.88 17.18
C PRO A 40 -24.91 0.95 18.11
N TYR A 41 -25.12 -0.31 17.69
CA TYR A 41 -25.84 -1.30 18.49
C TYR A 41 -25.11 -1.70 19.78
N ALA A 42 -23.78 -1.57 19.81
CA ALA A 42 -22.96 -1.92 20.97
C ALA A 42 -22.45 -0.68 21.71
N GLU A 43 -22.74 0.53 21.22
CA GLU A 43 -22.19 1.80 21.72
C GLU A 43 -20.64 1.80 21.76
N ILE A 44 -20.00 1.04 20.85
CA ILE A 44 -18.55 0.93 20.76
C ILE A 44 -18.05 1.90 19.68
N SER A 45 -17.11 2.75 20.08
CA SER A 45 -16.23 3.48 19.18
C SER A 45 -14.87 2.78 19.13
N GLU A 46 -14.54 2.18 17.99
CA GLU A 46 -13.29 1.43 17.80
C GLU A 46 -12.33 2.25 16.95
N PRO A 47 -11.36 2.97 17.56
CA PRO A 47 -10.34 3.70 16.82
C PRO A 47 -9.41 2.71 16.12
N PHE A 48 -9.08 3.01 14.87
CA PHE A 48 -8.16 2.19 14.09
C PHE A 48 -7.15 3.01 13.30
N GLU A 49 -6.02 2.38 13.02
CA GLU A 49 -5.03 2.81 12.03
C GLU A 49 -4.75 1.66 11.07
N SER A 50 -4.58 1.97 9.79
CA SER A 50 -4.32 0.97 8.76
C SER A 50 -3.22 1.42 7.83
N TRP A 51 -2.39 0.48 7.43
CA TRP A 51 -1.31 0.65 6.46
C TRP A 51 -1.42 -0.40 5.36
N ILE A 52 -1.13 0.00 4.13
CA ILE A 52 -0.93 -0.92 3.00
C ILE A 52 0.33 -0.53 2.26
N ASP A 53 1.14 -1.52 1.92
CA ASP A 53 2.26 -1.43 1.00
C ASP A 53 2.02 -2.45 -0.14
N VAL A 54 1.65 -1.93 -1.30
CA VAL A 54 1.27 -2.71 -2.48
C VAL A 54 2.48 -3.43 -3.07
N GLU A 55 3.65 -2.80 -3.05
CA GLU A 55 4.89 -3.36 -3.59
C GLU A 55 5.36 -4.56 -2.73
N LEU A 56 5.33 -4.39 -1.41
CA LEU A 56 5.62 -5.46 -0.46
C LEU A 56 4.48 -6.47 -0.32
N GLY A 57 3.28 -6.16 -0.84
CA GLY A 57 2.07 -6.97 -0.67
C GLY A 57 1.76 -7.19 0.82
N PHE A 58 1.85 -6.13 1.60
CA PHE A 58 1.69 -6.13 3.04
C PHE A 58 0.58 -5.18 3.45
N SER A 59 -0.26 -5.59 4.39
CA SER A 59 -1.20 -4.69 5.05
C SER A 59 -1.27 -4.97 6.54
N ARG A 60 -1.64 -3.95 7.30
CA ARG A 60 -1.79 -4.01 8.75
C ARG A 60 -2.91 -3.10 9.19
N ILE A 61 -3.72 -3.59 10.13
CA ILE A 61 -4.74 -2.79 10.83
C ILE A 61 -4.49 -2.93 12.33
N ASP A 62 -4.40 -1.80 13.01
CA ASP A 62 -4.29 -1.69 14.46
C ASP A 62 -5.60 -1.14 15.02
N TYR A 63 -6.15 -1.83 16.01
CA TYR A 63 -7.36 -1.44 16.74
C TYR A 63 -7.01 -1.06 18.17
N TYR A 64 -7.75 -0.11 18.74
CA TYR A 64 -7.62 0.30 20.15
C TYR A 64 -6.19 0.70 20.52
N GLY A 65 -5.55 1.57 19.73
CA GLY A 65 -4.15 1.98 19.95
C GLY A 65 -3.15 0.82 19.76
N GLY A 66 -3.55 -0.22 19.03
CA GLY A 66 -2.73 -1.36 18.72
C GLY A 66 -2.80 -2.52 19.71
N ALA A 67 -3.77 -2.53 20.63
CA ALA A 67 -4.04 -3.68 21.48
C ALA A 67 -4.43 -4.90 20.65
N ALA A 68 -5.26 -4.74 19.63
CA ALA A 68 -5.52 -5.79 18.64
C ALA A 68 -4.91 -5.39 17.30
N LYS A 69 -4.32 -6.35 16.59
CA LYS A 69 -3.73 -6.13 15.27
C LYS A 69 -4.10 -7.25 14.31
N THR A 70 -4.33 -6.88 13.06
CA THR A 70 -4.45 -7.81 11.94
C THR A 70 -3.35 -7.49 10.94
N VAL A 71 -2.61 -8.50 10.50
CA VAL A 71 -1.53 -8.34 9.51
C VAL A 71 -1.76 -9.31 8.37
N GLN A 72 -1.79 -8.81 7.13
CA GLN A 72 -1.87 -9.62 5.94
C GLN A 72 -0.59 -9.46 5.12
N ARG A 73 -0.08 -10.56 4.59
CA ARG A 73 1.15 -10.57 3.80
C ARG A 73 1.01 -11.52 2.63
N LYS A 74 1.49 -11.11 1.45
CA LYS A 74 1.65 -11.98 0.28
C LYS A 74 2.62 -13.13 0.58
N GLY A 75 2.54 -14.19 -0.23
CA GLY A 75 3.54 -15.26 -0.22
C GLY A 75 4.95 -14.72 -0.48
N THR A 76 5.95 -15.35 0.12
CA THR A 76 7.37 -14.99 -0.05
C THR A 76 8.21 -16.26 -0.14
N GLY A 77 9.23 -16.25 -1.01
CA GLY A 77 10.06 -17.43 -1.27
C GLY A 77 9.27 -18.57 -1.92
N ASP A 78 9.49 -19.80 -1.46
CA ASP A 78 8.89 -21.02 -2.03
C ASP A 78 7.41 -21.24 -1.67
N LYS A 79 6.78 -20.27 -1.01
CA LYS A 79 5.38 -20.33 -0.58
C LYS A 79 4.55 -19.34 -1.39
N ASP A 80 3.80 -19.86 -2.35
CA ASP A 80 2.90 -19.07 -3.22
C ASP A 80 1.62 -18.59 -2.50
N PHE A 81 1.38 -19.01 -1.26
CA PHE A 81 0.19 -18.62 -0.49
C PHE A 81 0.48 -17.47 0.47
N GLY A 82 -0.51 -16.57 0.61
CA GLY A 82 -0.48 -15.49 1.59
C GLY A 82 -0.72 -15.96 3.03
N ALA A 83 -0.48 -15.07 3.98
CA ALA A 83 -0.73 -15.31 5.40
C ALA A 83 -1.54 -14.16 6.02
N ASN A 84 -2.42 -14.51 6.97
CA ASN A 84 -3.16 -13.58 7.80
C ASN A 84 -2.89 -13.89 9.27
N TYR A 85 -2.49 -12.88 10.03
CA TYR A 85 -2.20 -12.99 11.45
C TYR A 85 -3.13 -12.07 12.24
N LYS A 86 -3.82 -12.63 13.24
CA LYS A 86 -4.55 -11.87 14.25
C LYS A 86 -3.78 -11.94 15.56
N ILE A 87 -3.38 -10.78 16.07
CA ILE A 87 -2.58 -10.63 17.29
C ILE A 87 -3.44 -9.88 18.30
N VAL A 88 -3.71 -10.52 19.44
CA VAL A 88 -4.51 -9.95 20.53
C VAL A 88 -3.90 -10.34 21.88
N PRO A 89 -3.93 -9.47 22.90
CA PRO A 89 -3.50 -9.82 24.23
C PRO A 89 -4.41 -10.91 24.79
N ILE A 90 -3.81 -11.83 25.55
CA ILE A 90 -4.56 -12.77 26.38
C ILE A 90 -4.93 -12.04 27.68
N SER A 91 -6.21 -12.08 28.04
CA SER A 91 -6.67 -11.68 29.37
C SER A 91 -6.63 -12.91 30.26
N SER A 92 -5.74 -12.93 31.26
CA SER A 92 -5.80 -13.93 32.33
C SER A 92 -6.70 -13.40 33.44
N LYS A 93 -7.78 -14.13 33.74
CA LYS A 93 -8.62 -13.86 34.90
C LYS A 93 -8.02 -14.49 36.16
#